data_AF-M1CJQ3-F1
#
_entry.id   AF-M1CJQ3-F1
#
_cell.length_a   1.000
_cell.length_b   1.000
_cell.length_c   1.000
_cell.angle_alpha   90.00
_cell.angle_beta   90.00
_cell.angle_gamma   90.00
#
_symmetry.space_group_name_H-M   'P 1'
#
loop_
_entity.id
_entity.type
_entity.pdbx_description
1 polymer ?
#
loop_
_entity_poly.entity_id
_entity_poly.type
_entity_poly.pdbx_seq_one_letter_code
_entity_poly.pdbx_strand_id
1 'polypeptide(L)'
;MENNTTTTTKWNFKENEKLVTALGLTVRSVLNNLTSCIDPADTRFVISLGHGDPSAFPCFRTTPIAEDAIADAVRSAKFNGYSSNVGILPARRAVAENLSQDLPYKLSPDDIYLTSGCGQAIEVILNALARPNANNLLPTPGFPC
;
A
#
# COMPACT_ATOMS: atom_id res chain seq x y z
N MET A 1 15.58 -55.33 25.82
CA MET A 1 14.93 -54.90 24.56
C MET A 1 14.12 -53.67 24.92
N GLU A 2 14.49 -52.49 24.41
CA GLU A 2 13.62 -51.32 24.30
C GLU A 2 14.39 -50.25 23.52
N ASN A 3 14.11 -50.15 22.21
CA ASN A 3 14.65 -49.11 21.35
C ASN A 3 13.73 -47.89 21.45
N ASN A 4 14.14 -46.88 22.20
CA ASN A 4 13.53 -45.55 22.18
C ASN A 4 13.99 -44.79 20.92
N THR A 5 13.26 -44.96 19.82
CA THR A 5 13.34 -44.06 18.66
C THR A 5 12.65 -42.75 18.98
N THR A 6 13.42 -41.74 19.36
CA THR A 6 12.98 -40.36 19.47
C THR A 6 12.63 -39.84 18.08
N THR A 7 11.34 -39.77 17.75
CA THR A 7 10.87 -39.16 16.50
C THR A 7 11.00 -37.64 16.60
N THR A 8 12.03 -37.09 15.96
CA THR A 8 12.23 -35.65 15.83
C THR A 8 11.08 -35.05 15.01
N THR A 9 10.16 -34.35 15.67
CA THR A 9 9.03 -33.69 14.99
C THR A 9 9.57 -32.59 14.08
N LYS A 10 9.50 -32.78 12.76
CA LYS A 10 9.94 -31.80 11.76
C LYS A 10 8.81 -30.79 11.53
N TRP A 11 9.10 -29.50 11.67
CA TRP A 11 8.14 -28.43 11.37
C TRP A 11 7.69 -28.50 9.91
N ASN A 12 6.37 -28.54 9.69
CA ASN A 12 5.73 -28.69 8.38
C ASN A 12 5.02 -27.39 7.97
N PHE A 13 5.76 -26.29 7.93
CA PHE A 13 5.25 -25.03 7.40
C PHE A 13 5.12 -25.18 5.87
N LYS A 14 3.90 -24.96 5.37
CA LYS A 14 3.60 -24.96 3.94
C LYS A 14 3.00 -23.63 3.55
N GLU A 15 3.32 -23.20 2.35
CA GLU A 15 2.72 -22.04 1.70
C GLU A 15 1.22 -22.27 1.43
N ASN A 16 0.46 -21.18 1.46
CA ASN A 16 -0.95 -21.22 1.14
C ASN A 16 -1.11 -21.12 -0.38
N GLU A 17 -1.39 -22.25 -1.03
CA GLU A 17 -1.51 -22.37 -2.49
C GLU A 17 -2.48 -21.34 -3.11
N LYS A 18 -3.54 -20.95 -2.38
CA LYS A 18 -4.49 -19.91 -2.85
C LYS A 18 -3.84 -18.54 -2.97
N LEU A 19 -2.98 -18.18 -2.00
CA LEU A 19 -2.23 -16.91 -2.03
C LEU A 19 -1.18 -16.93 -3.12
N VAL A 20 -0.46 -18.06 -3.29
CA VAL A 20 0.54 -18.22 -4.36
C VAL A 20 -0.10 -18.05 -5.74
N THR A 21 -1.29 -18.64 -5.95
CA THR A 21 -2.02 -18.54 -7.22
C THR A 21 -2.52 -17.12 -7.47
N ALA A 22 -3.06 -16.45 -6.45
CA ALA A 22 -3.53 -15.06 -6.55
C ALA A 22 -2.41 -14.06 -6.89
N LEU A 23 -1.17 -14.36 -6.50
CA LEU A 23 0.02 -13.54 -6.77
C LEU A 23 0.66 -13.80 -8.15
N GLY A 24 0.08 -14.71 -8.95
CA GLY A 24 0.76 -15.37 -10.07
C GLY A 24 1.35 -14.46 -11.15
N LEU A 25 0.82 -13.25 -11.37
CA LEU A 25 1.35 -12.30 -12.36
C LEU A 25 1.05 -10.85 -11.96
N THR A 26 2.01 -10.18 -11.35
CA THR A 26 1.92 -8.73 -11.06
C THR A 26 2.64 -7.91 -12.13
N VAL A 27 2.23 -6.65 -12.32
CA VAL A 27 2.96 -5.69 -13.17
C VAL A 27 4.43 -5.62 -12.76
N ARG A 28 4.70 -5.60 -11.45
CA ARG A 28 6.07 -5.62 -10.90
C ARG A 28 6.85 -6.86 -11.34
N SER A 29 6.27 -8.06 -11.21
CA SER A 29 6.91 -9.31 -11.62
C SER A 29 7.28 -9.30 -13.10
N VAL A 30 6.36 -8.88 -13.96
CA VAL A 30 6.61 -8.77 -15.41
C VAL A 30 7.73 -7.77 -15.70
N LEU A 31 7.73 -6.60 -15.05
CA LEU A 31 8.77 -5.58 -15.23
C LEU A 31 10.15 -6.06 -14.76
N ASN A 32 10.20 -6.77 -13.64
CA ASN A 32 11.46 -7.33 -13.13
C ASN A 32 12.04 -8.36 -14.11
N ASN A 33 11.20 -9.24 -14.66
CA ASN A 33 11.62 -10.20 -15.67
C ASN A 33 12.17 -9.50 -16.92
N LEU A 34 11.46 -8.48 -17.43
CA LEU A 34 11.93 -7.70 -18.59
C LEU A 34 13.25 -6.97 -18.30
N THR A 35 13.39 -6.41 -17.11
CA THR A 35 14.61 -5.70 -16.69
C THR A 35 15.79 -6.66 -16.57
N SER A 36 15.55 -7.92 -16.16
CA SER A 36 16.60 -8.94 -16.07
C SER A 36 17.16 -9.38 -17.43
N CYS A 37 16.44 -9.12 -18.51
CA CYS A 37 16.88 -9.40 -19.88
C CYS A 37 17.75 -8.29 -20.48
N ILE A 38 18.00 -7.20 -19.77
CA ILE A 38 18.83 -6.08 -20.24
C ILE A 38 20.30 -6.50 -20.18
N ASP A 39 21.01 -6.36 -21.30
CA ASP A 39 22.45 -6.63 -21.38
C ASP A 39 23.22 -5.54 -20.59
N PRO A 40 23.98 -5.91 -19.54
CA PRO A 40 24.78 -4.94 -18.78
C PRO A 40 25.91 -4.28 -19.60
N ALA A 41 26.30 -4.85 -20.75
CA ALA A 41 27.28 -4.24 -21.65
C ALA A 41 26.67 -3.20 -22.61
N ASP A 42 25.34 -3.13 -22.70
CA ASP A 42 24.65 -2.13 -23.52
C ASP A 42 24.75 -0.74 -22.87
N THR A 43 25.14 0.25 -23.67
CA THR A 43 25.36 1.63 -23.21
C THR A 43 24.15 2.54 -23.43
N ARG A 44 23.10 2.04 -24.09
CA ARG A 44 21.87 2.80 -24.32
C ARG A 44 21.13 3.02 -23.02
N PHE A 45 20.53 4.21 -22.88
CA PHE A 45 19.73 4.55 -21.72
C PHE A 45 18.40 3.77 -21.71
N VAL A 46 18.08 3.16 -20.58
CA VAL A 46 16.81 2.44 -20.37
C VAL A 46 15.75 3.43 -19.90
N ILE A 47 14.69 3.60 -20.70
CA ILE A 47 13.53 4.41 -20.33
C ILE A 47 12.46 3.49 -19.72
N SER A 48 12.27 3.56 -18.41
CA SER A 48 11.24 2.79 -17.71
C SER A 48 9.87 3.47 -17.84
N LEU A 49 8.96 2.85 -18.58
CA LEU A 49 7.59 3.35 -18.79
C LEU A 49 6.51 2.51 -18.09
N GLY A 50 6.88 1.38 -17.48
CA GLY A 50 5.91 0.46 -16.87
C GLY A 50 5.70 0.65 -15.37
N HIS A 51 6.57 1.41 -14.72
CA HIS A 51 6.52 1.64 -13.28
C HIS A 51 5.77 2.94 -12.96
N GLY A 52 4.75 2.87 -12.12
CA GLY A 52 3.92 4.01 -11.75
C GLY A 52 4.39 4.86 -10.56
N ASP A 53 5.64 4.75 -10.10
CA ASP A 53 6.13 5.62 -9.03
C ASP A 53 6.67 6.93 -9.62
N PRO A 54 6.05 8.07 -9.29
CA PRO A 54 6.48 9.35 -9.80
C PRO A 54 7.85 9.78 -9.23
N SER A 55 8.24 9.29 -8.04
CA SER A 55 9.46 9.74 -7.35
C SER A 55 10.76 9.36 -8.08
N ALA A 56 10.69 8.38 -8.99
CA ALA A 56 11.78 8.04 -9.90
C ALA A 56 12.14 9.18 -10.85
N PHE A 57 11.24 10.17 -11.05
CA PHE A 57 11.46 11.30 -11.95
C PHE A 57 11.63 12.59 -11.16
N PRO A 58 12.75 13.32 -11.33
CA PRO A 58 13.01 14.57 -10.60
C PRO A 58 11.96 15.67 -10.77
N CYS A 59 11.16 15.63 -11.84
CA CYS A 59 10.09 16.59 -12.08
C CYS A 59 8.85 16.38 -11.21
N PHE A 60 8.70 15.23 -10.54
CA PHE A 60 7.58 14.96 -9.62
C PHE A 60 8.00 15.05 -8.14
N ARG A 61 8.87 16.00 -7.81
CA ARG A 61 9.17 16.32 -6.41
C ARG A 61 7.92 16.84 -5.71
N THR A 62 7.79 16.50 -4.43
CA THR A 62 6.72 17.06 -3.61
C THR A 62 6.90 18.57 -3.44
N THR A 63 5.83 19.27 -3.08
CA THR A 63 5.91 20.72 -2.81
C THR A 63 6.73 20.99 -1.55
N PRO A 64 7.57 22.05 -1.53
CA PRO A 64 8.32 22.44 -0.33
C PRO A 64 7.43 22.63 0.90
N ILE A 65 6.18 23.06 0.72
CA ILE A 65 5.21 23.22 1.81
C ILE A 65 4.98 21.90 2.57
N ALA A 66 4.95 20.77 1.87
CA ALA A 66 4.77 19.46 2.48
C ALA A 66 6.06 18.99 3.18
N GLU A 67 7.22 19.28 2.60
CA GLU A 67 8.53 18.96 3.21
C GLU A 67 8.72 19.72 4.52
N ASP A 68 8.45 21.03 4.51
CA ASP A 68 8.55 21.90 5.67
C ASP A 68 7.57 21.46 6.78
N ALA A 69 6.33 21.12 6.42
CA ALA A 69 5.34 20.63 7.39
C ALA A 69 5.79 19.33 8.08
N ILE A 70 6.40 18.40 7.34
CA ILE A 70 6.96 17.17 7.92
C ILE A 70 8.15 17.50 8.82
N ALA A 71 9.07 18.35 8.36
CA ALA A 71 10.25 18.76 9.12
C ALA A 71 9.85 19.43 10.44
N ASP A 72 8.86 20.32 10.41
CA ASP A 72 8.33 21.00 11.58
C ASP A 72 7.61 20.05 12.53
N ALA A 73 6.80 19.11 12.02
CA ALA A 73 6.15 18.10 12.83
C ALA A 73 7.18 17.25 13.61
N VAL A 74 8.24 16.80 12.94
CA VAL A 74 9.34 16.05 13.54
C VAL A 74 10.09 16.89 14.58
N ARG A 75 10.52 18.10 14.22
CA ARG A 75 11.25 19.02 15.13
C ARG A 75 10.43 19.42 16.34
N SER A 76 9.11 19.52 16.21
CA SER A 76 8.23 19.89 17.31
C SER A 76 8.14 18.84 18.42
N ALA A 77 8.45 17.57 18.10
CA ALA A 77 8.28 16.40 18.98
C ALA A 77 6.83 16.19 19.50
N LYS A 78 5.83 16.89 18.95
CA LYS A 78 4.43 16.82 19.42
C LYS A 78 3.67 15.58 18.95
N PHE A 79 4.18 14.90 17.93
CA PHE A 79 3.48 13.81 17.23
C PHE A 79 4.22 12.47 17.29
N ASN A 80 5.09 12.28 18.30
CA ASN A 80 5.94 11.07 18.41
C ASN A 80 5.23 9.88 19.08
N GLY A 81 4.09 10.12 19.72
CA GLY A 81 3.30 9.07 20.38
C GLY A 81 2.30 8.40 19.42
N TYR A 82 1.62 7.38 19.93
CA TYR A 82 0.49 6.78 19.20
C TYR A 82 -0.63 7.81 18.97
N SER A 83 -1.16 7.83 17.74
CA SER A 83 -2.41 8.52 17.45
C SER A 83 -3.62 7.67 17.81
N SER A 84 -4.81 8.25 17.76
CA SER A 84 -6.04 7.45 17.68
C SER A 84 -6.02 6.56 16.42
N ASN A 85 -6.70 5.42 16.48
CA ASN A 85 -6.75 4.43 15.39
C ASN A 85 -7.25 5.00 14.06
N VAL A 86 -8.13 6.02 14.12
CA VAL A 86 -8.70 6.71 12.96
C VAL A 86 -7.82 7.84 12.42
N GLY A 87 -6.71 8.16 13.10
CA GLY A 87 -5.85 9.29 12.80
C GLY A 87 -6.14 10.56 13.62
N ILE A 88 -5.15 11.47 13.68
CA ILE A 88 -5.22 12.69 14.50
C ILE A 88 -6.30 13.66 13.99
N LEU A 89 -6.99 14.30 14.93
CA LEU A 89 -8.10 15.21 14.61
C LEU A 89 -7.73 16.36 13.64
N PRO A 90 -6.57 17.04 13.78
CA PRO A 90 -6.19 18.09 12.83
C PRO A 90 -6.09 17.60 11.38
N ALA A 91 -5.50 16.42 11.17
CA ALA A 91 -5.37 15.82 9.85
C ALA A 91 -6.74 15.40 9.28
N ARG A 92 -7.59 14.78 10.10
CA ARG A 92 -8.96 14.43 9.68
C ARG A 92 -9.80 15.65 9.30
N ARG A 93 -9.70 16.74 10.06
CA ARG A 93 -10.35 18.03 9.74
C ARG A 93 -9.89 18.59 8.40
N ALA A 94 -8.57 18.66 8.19
CA ALA A 94 -8.00 19.16 6.95
C ALA A 94 -8.48 18.35 5.73
N VAL A 95 -8.52 17.02 5.83
CA VAL A 95 -9.03 16.15 4.75
C VAL A 95 -10.52 16.38 4.51
N ALA A 96 -11.34 16.42 5.57
CA ALA A 96 -12.78 16.66 5.45
C ALA A 96 -13.09 18.02 4.80
N GLU A 97 -12.38 19.07 5.22
CA GLU A 97 -12.52 20.43 4.68
C GLU A 97 -12.09 20.50 3.20
N ASN A 98 -10.98 19.86 2.83
CA ASN A 98 -10.51 19.83 1.45
C ASN A 98 -11.51 19.09 0.53
N LEU A 99 -11.93 17.89 0.91
CA LEU A 99 -12.86 17.08 0.10
C LEU A 99 -14.25 17.70 0.01
N SER A 100 -14.69 18.43 1.05
CA SER A 100 -15.99 19.12 1.03
C SER A 100 -16.09 20.21 -0.05
N GLN A 101 -14.98 20.67 -0.63
CA GLN A 101 -14.99 21.67 -1.69
C GLN A 101 -15.52 21.11 -3.02
N ASP A 102 -15.25 19.83 -3.28
CA ASP A 102 -15.61 19.16 -4.53
C ASP A 102 -16.87 18.28 -4.40
N LEU A 103 -17.41 18.13 -3.19
CA LEU A 103 -18.59 17.32 -2.90
C LEU A 103 -19.84 18.18 -2.72
N PRO A 104 -21.03 17.66 -3.06
CA PRO A 104 -22.29 18.39 -2.88
C PRO A 104 -22.74 18.48 -1.40
N TYR A 105 -21.95 17.93 -0.46
CA TYR A 105 -22.22 17.93 0.97
C TYR A 105 -20.93 18.14 1.76
N LYS A 106 -21.09 18.58 3.02
CA LYS A 106 -19.98 18.79 3.94
C LYS A 106 -19.67 17.52 4.72
N LEU A 107 -18.41 17.11 4.68
CA LEU A 107 -17.88 16.01 5.50
C LEU A 107 -17.57 16.49 6.92
N SER A 108 -17.86 15.63 7.89
CA SER A 108 -17.35 15.71 9.25
C SER A 108 -15.97 15.06 9.34
N PRO A 109 -15.09 15.47 10.27
CA PRO A 109 -13.88 14.72 10.58
C PRO A 109 -14.15 13.25 10.95
N ASP A 110 -15.35 12.93 11.43
CA ASP A 110 -15.74 11.57 11.81
C ASP A 110 -16.11 10.70 10.60
N ASP A 111 -16.25 11.29 9.41
CA ASP A 111 -16.37 10.58 8.14
C ASP A 111 -15.00 10.18 7.57
N ILE A 112 -13.90 10.59 8.23
CA ILE A 112 -12.52 10.37 7.75
C ILE A 112 -11.81 9.31 8.60
N TYR A 113 -11.27 8.30 7.92
CA TYR A 113 -10.39 7.30 8.50
C TYR A 113 -9.02 7.36 7.81
N LEU A 114 -7.97 7.77 8.54
CA LEU A 114 -6.61 7.82 7.98
C LEU A 114 -5.97 6.43 8.01
N THR A 115 -5.34 6.05 6.90
CA THR A 115 -4.67 4.75 6.73
C THR A 115 -3.21 4.93 6.31
N SER A 116 -2.44 3.85 6.42
CA SER A 116 -1.09 3.71 5.88
C SER A 116 -1.14 3.55 4.35
N GLY A 117 -1.51 4.64 3.67
CA GLY A 117 -1.69 4.67 2.23
C GLY A 117 -3.00 4.03 1.74
N CYS A 118 -3.23 4.15 0.43
CA CYS A 118 -4.46 3.68 -0.21
C CYS A 118 -4.61 2.15 -0.20
N GLY A 119 -3.51 1.40 -0.23
CA GLY A 119 -3.55 -0.07 -0.16
C GLY A 119 -4.23 -0.57 1.11
N GLN A 120 -3.88 -0.01 2.28
CA GLN A 120 -4.56 -0.35 3.53
C GLN A 120 -6.02 0.14 3.55
N ALA A 121 -6.34 1.26 2.92
CA ALA A 121 -7.74 1.71 2.81
C ALA A 121 -8.61 0.70 2.06
N ILE A 122 -8.12 0.17 0.93
CA ILE A 122 -8.79 -0.89 0.18
C ILE A 122 -8.97 -2.13 1.05
N GLU A 123 -7.92 -2.58 1.74
CA GLU A 123 -7.98 -3.74 2.63
C GLU A 123 -9.03 -3.56 3.75
N VAL A 124 -9.05 -2.40 4.41
CA VAL A 124 -10.01 -2.08 5.48
C VAL A 124 -11.44 -2.11 4.94
N ILE A 125 -11.70 -1.49 3.79
CA ILE A 125 -13.03 -1.45 3.17
C ILE A 125 -13.48 -2.86 2.76
N LEU A 126 -12.60 -3.61 2.10
CA LEU A 126 -12.91 -4.98 1.68
C LEU A 126 -13.20 -5.87 2.89
N ASN A 127 -12.42 -5.78 3.95
CA ASN A 127 -12.65 -6.54 5.18
C ASN A 127 -13.94 -6.12 5.90
N ALA A 128 -14.25 -4.82 5.96
CA ALA A 128 -15.47 -4.32 6.59
C ALA A 128 -16.75 -4.72 5.83
N LEU A 129 -16.67 -4.81 4.50
CA LEU A 129 -17.79 -5.16 3.63
C LEU A 129 -17.88 -6.66 3.33
N ALA A 130 -16.79 -7.42 3.55
CA ALA A 130 -16.72 -8.84 3.24
C ALA A 130 -17.81 -9.63 3.97
N ARG A 131 -18.58 -10.39 3.21
CA ARG A 131 -19.53 -11.38 3.71
C ARG A 131 -19.41 -12.64 2.86
N PRO A 132 -19.69 -13.82 3.43
CA PRO A 132 -19.79 -15.04 2.64
C PRO A 132 -20.74 -14.84 1.45
N ASN A 133 -20.28 -15.20 0.25
CA ASN A 133 -21.01 -15.08 -1.02
C ASN A 133 -21.30 -13.64 -1.50
N ALA A 134 -20.68 -12.62 -0.89
CA ALA A 134 -20.71 -11.27 -1.45
C ALA A 134 -19.76 -11.16 -2.65
N ASN A 135 -20.15 -10.37 -3.65
CA ASN A 135 -19.35 -10.09 -4.83
C ASN A 135 -19.02 -8.59 -4.88
N ASN A 136 -17.79 -8.28 -5.32
CA ASN A 136 -17.36 -6.92 -5.59
C ASN A 136 -17.23 -6.73 -7.10
N LEU A 137 -17.82 -5.66 -7.63
CA LEU A 137 -17.66 -5.30 -9.04
C LEU A 137 -16.33 -4.58 -9.23
N LEU A 138 -15.48 -5.11 -10.10
CA LEU A 138 -14.19 -4.53 -10.46
C LEU A 138 -14.21 -4.11 -11.94
N PRO A 139 -13.60 -2.97 -12.30
CA PRO A 139 -13.51 -2.54 -13.69
C PRO A 139 -12.52 -3.42 -14.48
N THR A 140 -12.71 -3.47 -15.80
CA THR A 140 -11.78 -4.11 -16.74
C THR A 140 -11.38 -3.11 -17.82
N PRO A 141 -10.07 -2.76 -17.96
CA PRO A 141 -8.95 -3.17 -17.10
C PRO A 141 -9.02 -2.55 -15.70
N GLY A 142 -8.52 -3.28 -14.69
CA GLY A 142 -8.56 -2.87 -13.28
C GLY A 142 -7.16 -2.75 -12.65
N PHE A 143 -7.09 -2.05 -11.52
CA PHE A 143 -5.87 -1.98 -10.71
C PHE A 143 -5.67 -3.31 -9.95
N PRO A 144 -4.52 -4.00 -10.12
CA PRO A 144 -4.21 -5.19 -9.35
C PRO A 144 -3.84 -4.78 -7.92
N CYS A 145 -4.75 -5.03 -6.98
CA CYS A 145 -4.57 -4.77 -5.55
C CYS A 145 -3.83 -5.94 -4.88
#